data_AF-A0A150UUW0-F1
#
_entry.id   AF-A0A150UUW0-F1
#
_cell.length_a   1.000
_cell.length_b   1.000
_cell.length_c   1.000
_cell.angle_alpha   90.00
_cell.angle_beta   90.00
_cell.angle_gamma   90.00
#
_symmetry.space_group_name_H-M   'P 1'
#
loop_
_entity.id
_entity.type
_entity.pdbx_description
1 polymer ?
#
loop_
_entity_poly.entity_id
_entity_poly.type
_entity_poly.pdbx_seq_one_letter_code
_entity_poly.pdbx_strand_id
1 'polypeptide(L)'
;RYEAYNRAKLKTSDVRRLVNQVLGQSVPANVVLAVSAYTKLFAGELIEAAREVQAEWEAECDRGPLLPDHLREALRRYKKRRG
;
A
#
# COMPACT_ATOMS: atom_id res chain seq x y z
N ARG A 1 -5.55 15.29 3.89
CA ARG A 1 -4.59 14.17 3.66
C ARG A 1 -4.62 13.15 4.82
N TYR A 2 -4.37 13.55 6.07
CA TYR A 2 -4.33 12.65 7.23
C TYR A 2 -5.68 11.96 7.56
N GLU A 3 -6.80 12.67 7.46
CA GLU A 3 -8.13 12.08 7.73
C GLU A 3 -8.55 11.00 6.74
N ALA A 4 -8.20 11.17 5.45
CA ALA A 4 -8.44 10.16 4.42
C ALA A 4 -7.63 8.89 4.68
N TYR A 5 -6.36 9.05 5.11
CA TYR A 5 -5.53 7.93 5.57
C TYR A 5 -6.14 7.23 6.79
N ASN A 6 -6.61 7.98 7.79
CA ASN A 6 -7.25 7.40 8.98
C ASN A 6 -8.55 6.66 8.65
N ARG A 7 -9.34 7.17 7.71
CA ARG A 7 -10.62 6.59 7.29
C ARG A 7 -10.47 5.37 6.38
N ALA A 8 -9.36 5.27 5.63
CA ALA A 8 -9.07 4.13 4.79
C ALA A 8 -8.89 2.86 5.65
N LYS A 9 -9.74 1.86 5.43
CA LYS A 9 -9.72 0.56 6.11
C LYS A 9 -9.96 -0.56 5.11
N LEU A 10 -9.23 -1.66 5.29
CA LEU A 10 -9.48 -2.90 4.55
C LEU A 10 -10.70 -3.61 5.15
N LYS A 11 -11.49 -4.27 4.32
CA LYS A 11 -12.62 -5.08 4.80
C LYS A 11 -12.07 -6.34 5.49
N THR A 12 -12.39 -6.51 6.76
CA THR A 12 -11.93 -7.64 7.59
C THR A 12 -12.26 -9.00 6.97
N SER A 13 -13.42 -9.14 6.32
CA SER A 13 -13.84 -10.37 5.64
C SER A 13 -12.93 -10.73 4.47
N ASP A 14 -12.53 -9.74 3.67
CA ASP A 14 -11.67 -9.96 2.50
C ASP A 14 -10.24 -10.32 2.93
N VAL A 15 -9.71 -9.62 3.94
CA VAL A 15 -8.39 -9.94 4.50
C VAL A 15 -8.40 -11.35 5.08
N ARG A 16 -9.42 -11.70 5.87
CA ARG A 16 -9.57 -13.05 6.44
C ARG A 16 -9.62 -14.12 5.36
N ARG A 17 -10.42 -13.90 4.30
CA ARG A 17 -10.55 -14.83 3.18
C ARG A 17 -9.20 -15.06 2.49
N LEU A 18 -8.45 -13.98 2.21
CA LEU A 18 -7.15 -14.10 1.56
C LEU A 18 -6.13 -14.82 2.43
N VAL A 19 -6.04 -14.49 3.72
CA VAL A 19 -5.11 -15.13 4.65
C VAL A 19 -5.45 -16.61 4.83
N ASN A 20 -6.74 -16.95 4.92
CA ASN A 20 -7.20 -18.34 5.00
C ASN A 20 -6.84 -19.14 3.74
N GLN A 21 -7.01 -18.54 2.55
CA GLN A 21 -6.64 -19.18 1.28
C GLN A 21 -5.14 -19.49 1.18
N VAL A 22 -4.28 -18.62 1.73
CA VAL A 22 -2.82 -18.82 1.71
C VAL A 22 -2.38 -19.84 2.75
N LEU A 23 -2.95 -19.82 3.95
CA LEU A 23 -2.52 -20.66 5.07
C LEU A 23 -3.26 -22.00 5.16
N GLY A 24 -4.38 -22.17 4.44
CA GLY A 24 -5.22 -23.37 4.46
C GLY A 24 -5.91 -23.64 5.80
N GLN A 25 -5.99 -22.66 6.70
CA GLN A 25 -6.49 -22.83 8.06
C GLN A 25 -7.36 -21.66 8.52
N SER A 26 -8.21 -21.92 9.52
CA SER A 26 -9.00 -20.87 10.17
C SER A 26 -8.08 -19.80 10.75
N VAL A 27 -8.36 -18.53 10.45
CA VAL A 27 -7.48 -17.40 10.79
C VAL A 27 -8.02 -16.69 12.03
N PRO A 28 -7.26 -16.57 13.13
CA PRO A 28 -7.65 -15.80 14.30
C PRO A 28 -7.78 -14.28 14.03
N ALA A 29 -8.58 -13.58 14.82
CA ALA A 29 -8.86 -12.15 14.59
C ALA A 29 -7.64 -11.22 14.75
N ASN A 30 -6.74 -11.51 15.69
CA ASN A 30 -5.48 -10.79 15.88
C ASN A 30 -4.55 -10.91 14.66
N VAL A 31 -4.54 -12.06 13.97
CA VAL A 31 -3.79 -12.24 12.72
C VAL A 31 -4.37 -11.35 11.63
N VAL A 32 -5.69 -11.32 11.48
CA VAL A 32 -6.36 -10.43 10.51
C VAL A 32 -6.05 -8.95 10.79
N LEU A 33 -6.03 -8.55 12.06
CA LEU A 33 -5.65 -7.20 12.48
C LEU A 33 -4.20 -6.88 12.09
N ALA A 34 -3.26 -7.77 12.41
CA ALA A 34 -1.84 -7.58 12.12
C ALA A 34 -1.59 -7.47 10.60
N VAL A 35 -2.18 -8.36 9.80
CA VAL A 35 -2.08 -8.32 8.33
C VAL A 35 -2.69 -7.03 7.79
N SER A 36 -3.85 -6.61 8.31
CA SER A 36 -4.49 -5.36 7.88
C SER A 36 -3.62 -4.14 8.17
N ALA A 37 -2.99 -4.09 9.35
CA ALA A 37 -2.09 -3.02 9.74
C ALA A 37 -0.86 -2.96 8.83
N TYR A 38 -0.19 -4.09 8.64
CA TYR A 38 0.98 -4.18 7.74
C TYR A 38 0.63 -3.81 6.29
N THR A 39 -0.51 -4.27 5.79
CA THR A 39 -0.96 -3.94 4.43
C THR A 39 -1.22 -2.45 4.29
N LYS A 40 -1.78 -1.80 5.31
CA LYS A 40 -2.00 -0.34 5.32
C LYS A 40 -0.69 0.44 5.35
N LEU A 41 0.28 0.01 6.16
CA LEU A 41 1.62 0.61 6.20
C LEU A 41 2.31 0.49 4.83
N PHE A 42 2.30 -0.71 4.25
CA PHE A 42 2.86 -0.96 2.93
C PHE A 42 2.23 -0.06 1.85
N ALA A 43 0.90 0.07 1.86
CA ALA A 43 0.21 0.96 0.91
C ALA A 43 0.62 2.43 1.10
N GLY A 44 0.80 2.88 2.35
CA GLY A 44 1.30 4.22 2.66
C GLY A 44 2.71 4.46 2.10
N GLU A 45 3.66 3.58 2.46
CA GLU A 45 5.04 3.64 1.98
C GLU A 45 5.12 3.68 0.44
N LEU A 46 4.31 2.85 -0.23
CA LEU A 46 4.29 2.77 -1.68
C LEU A 46 3.73 4.05 -2.33
N ILE A 47 2.68 4.64 -1.76
CA ILE A 47 2.07 5.88 -2.25
C ILE A 47 3.03 7.06 -2.04
N GLU A 48 3.71 7.13 -0.91
CA GLU A 48 4.73 8.15 -0.62
C GLU A 48 5.89 8.04 -1.61
N ALA A 49 6.44 6.85 -1.81
CA ALA A 49 7.49 6.62 -2.81
C ALA A 49 7.03 6.96 -4.24
N ALA A 50 5.76 6.72 -4.59
CA ALA A 50 5.23 7.11 -5.89
C ALA A 50 5.09 8.63 -6.04
N ARG A 51 4.83 9.36 -4.94
CA ARG A 51 4.84 10.83 -4.96
C ARG A 51 6.25 11.40 -5.09
N GLU A 52 7.26 10.75 -4.54
CA GLU A 52 8.67 11.09 -4.77
C GLU A 52 9.03 10.91 -6.25
N VAL A 53 8.69 9.76 -6.85
CA VAL A 53 8.92 9.50 -8.29
C VAL A 53 8.23 10.57 -9.15
N GLN A 54 6.97 10.88 -8.86
CA GLN A 54 6.26 11.94 -9.59
C GLN A 54 6.97 13.29 -9.44
N ALA A 55 7.46 13.61 -8.24
CA ALA A 55 8.15 14.87 -7.98
C ALA A 55 9.50 14.99 -8.73
N GLU A 56 10.17 13.86 -8.98
CA GLU A 56 11.40 13.79 -9.78
C GLU A 56 11.14 13.91 -11.29
N TRP A 57 10.01 13.39 -11.76
CA TRP A 57 9.69 13.30 -13.20
C TRP A 57 8.95 14.51 -13.74
N GLU A 58 8.14 15.16 -12.90
CA GLU A 58 7.24 16.23 -13.31
C GLU A 58 7.63 17.56 -12.65
N ALA A 59 7.56 18.64 -13.44
CA ALA A 59 7.64 19.99 -12.92
C ALA A 59 6.46 20.26 -11.96
N GLU A 60 6.67 21.12 -10.96
CA GLU A 60 5.67 21.38 -9.92
C GLU A 60 4.32 21.88 -10.44
N CYS A 61 4.33 22.66 -11.52
CA CYS A 61 3.13 23.16 -12.18
C CYS A 61 2.33 22.08 -12.92
N ASP A 62 2.95 20.94 -13.23
CA ASP A 62 2.34 19.85 -14.02
C ASP A 62 1.89 18.67 -13.14
N ARG A 63 2.12 18.73 -11.82
CA ARG A 63 1.83 17.61 -10.90
C ARG A 63 0.34 17.31 -10.80
N GLY A 64 -0.07 16.23 -11.46
CA GLY A 64 -1.42 15.68 -11.42
C GLY A 64 -1.65 14.57 -10.36
N PRO A 65 -2.72 13.77 -10.52
CA PRO A 65 -2.90 12.50 -9.79
C PRO A 65 -1.71 11.54 -10.02
N LEU A 66 -1.53 10.57 -9.13
CA LEU A 66 -0.53 9.52 -9.37
C LEU A 66 -0.93 8.69 -10.60
N LEU A 67 -0.04 8.61 -11.57
CA LEU A 67 -0.18 7.74 -12.73
C LEU A 67 0.32 6.32 -12.41
N PRO A 68 -0.15 5.30 -13.15
CA PRO A 68 0.30 3.92 -12.96
C PRO A 68 1.83 3.76 -13.02
N ASP A 69 2.53 4.53 -13.86
CA ASP A 69 3.99 4.46 -13.98
C ASP A 69 4.73 4.91 -12.72
N HIS A 70 4.21 5.91 -12.00
CA HIS A 70 4.77 6.33 -10.71
C HIS A 70 4.72 5.19 -9.69
N LEU A 71 3.60 4.46 -9.64
CA LEU A 71 3.44 3.31 -8.73
C LEU A 71 4.33 2.14 -9.13
N ARG A 72 4.47 1.86 -10.43
CA ARG A 72 5.36 0.79 -10.93
C ARG A 72 6.81 1.06 -10.60
N GLU A 73 7.28 2.29 -10.83
CA GLU A 73 8.64 2.68 -10.52
C GLU A 73 8.89 2.69 -9.01
N ALA A 74 7.95 3.21 -8.21
CA ALA A 74 8.02 3.15 -6.76
C ALA A 74 8.16 1.71 -6.25
N LEU A 75 7.37 0.78 -6.81
CA LEU A 75 7.46 -0.64 -6.47
C LEU A 75 8.80 -1.25 -6.89
N ARG A 76 9.34 -0.89 -8.05
CA ARG A 76 10.65 -1.34 -8.52
C ARG A 76 11.75 -0.90 -7.56
N ARG A 77 11.75 0.38 -7.15
CA ARG A 77 12.70 0.94 -6.17
C ARG A 77 12.53 0.31 -4.79
N TYR A 78 11.29 0.09 -4.36
CA TYR A 78 10.96 -0.57 -3.09
C TYR A 78 11.56 -1.98 -3.01
N LYS A 79 11.37 -2.80 -4.05
CA LYS A 79 11.94 -4.15 -4.14
C LYS A 79 13.46 -4.13 -4.10
N LYS A 80 14.11 -3.19 -4.80
CA LYS A 80 15.59 -3.04 -4.79
C LYS A 80 16.14 -2.64 -3.42
N ARG A 81 15.39 -1.90 -2.59
CA ARG A 81 15.83 -1.51 -1.24
C ARG A 81 15.69 -2.65 -0.21
N ARG A 82 14.79 -3.61 -0.45
CA ARG A 82 14.44 -4.68 0.51
C ARG A 82 14.90 -6.08 0.10
N GLY A 83 15.34 -6.27 -1.14
CA GLY A 83 16.01 -7.49 -1.60
C GLY A 83 17.52 -7.27 -1.64
#